data_AF-A0A2I0QB44-F1
#
_entry.id   AF-A0A2I0QB44-F1
#
_cell.length_a   1.000
_cell.length_b   1.000
_cell.length_c   1.000
_cell.angle_alpha   90.00
_cell.angle_beta   90.00
_cell.angle_gamma   90.00
#
_symmetry.space_group_name_H-M   'P 1'
#
loop_
_entity.id
_entity.type
_entity.pdbx_description
1 polymer ?
#
loop_
_entity_poly.entity_id
_entity_poly.type
_entity_poly.pdbx_seq_one_letter_code
_entity_poly.pdbx_strand_id
1 'polypeptide(L)'
;ANSIKNDGYVYIGELHPFKQYSGTKARFETEEGLQIVHCFNHHISDFTNAAKNYGFAILSINEYFDDGDKKTIPRILTLLLKKLN
;
A
#
# COMPACT_ATOMS: atom_id res chain seq x y z
N ALA A 1 -4.69 4.66 20.89
CA ALA A 1 -5.54 5.53 20.05
C ALA A 1 -6.56 4.65 19.34
N ASN A 2 -7.86 4.82 19.62
CA ASN A 2 -8.97 4.19 18.88
C ASN A 2 -9.55 5.23 17.93
N SER A 3 -8.78 5.58 16.90
CA SER A 3 -9.07 6.74 16.04
C SER A 3 -10.18 6.47 15.01
N ILE A 4 -10.43 5.20 14.67
CA ILE A 4 -11.44 4.81 13.68
C ILE A 4 -12.67 4.27 14.42
N LYS A 5 -13.82 4.91 14.17
CA LYS A 5 -15.12 4.47 14.69
C LYS A 5 -15.55 3.15 14.04
N ASN A 6 -16.41 2.43 14.74
CA ASN A 6 -17.16 1.31 14.18
C ASN A 6 -17.84 1.70 12.85
N ASP A 7 -17.85 0.75 11.92
CA ASP A 7 -18.24 0.93 10.52
C ASP A 7 -17.42 1.96 9.71
N GLY A 8 -16.37 2.55 10.30
CA GLY A 8 -15.46 3.48 9.63
C GLY A 8 -14.56 2.80 8.60
N TYR A 9 -14.13 3.56 7.59
CA TYR A 9 -13.34 3.06 6.47
C TYR A 9 -11.91 3.56 6.53
N VAL A 10 -10.97 2.72 6.11
CA VAL A 10 -9.57 3.06 5.90
C VAL A 10 -9.19 2.64 4.49
N TYR A 11 -8.70 3.58 3.70
CA TYR A 11 -8.16 3.33 2.39
C TYR A 11 -6.63 3.42 2.43
N ILE A 12 -5.97 2.42 1.88
CA ILE A 12 -4.52 2.36 1.76
C ILE A 12 -4.18 2.31 0.27
N GLY A 13 -3.27 3.19 -0.16
CA GLY A 13 -2.68 3.19 -1.50
C GLY A 13 -1.17 3.19 -1.38
N GLU A 14 -0.54 2.08 -1.76
CA GLU A 14 0.88 1.83 -1.56
C GLU A 14 1.57 1.50 -2.88
N LEU A 15 2.86 1.84 -2.97
CA LEU A 15 3.69 1.31 -4.05
C LEU A 15 3.70 -0.20 -3.93
N HIS A 16 3.43 -0.90 -5.03
CA HIS A 16 3.26 -2.34 -4.99
C HIS A 16 4.53 -3.01 -4.46
N PRO A 17 4.44 -3.95 -3.49
CA PRO A 17 5.62 -4.53 -2.85
C PRO A 17 6.58 -5.19 -3.84
N PHE A 18 6.06 -5.79 -4.93
CA PHE A 18 6.90 -6.33 -6.01
C PHE A 18 7.83 -5.30 -6.66
N LYS A 19 7.39 -4.04 -6.85
CA LYS A 19 8.28 -3.00 -7.37
C LYS A 19 9.37 -2.62 -6.36
N GLN A 20 9.08 -2.72 -5.06
CA GLN A 20 10.09 -2.51 -4.02
C GLN A 20 11.10 -3.67 -3.98
N TYR A 21 10.65 -4.92 -4.12
CA TYR A 21 11.54 -6.10 -4.17
C TYR A 21 12.47 -6.07 -5.39
N SER A 22 12.03 -5.52 -6.52
CA SER A 22 12.88 -5.30 -7.69
C SER A 22 13.85 -4.12 -7.55
N GLY A 23 13.93 -3.50 -6.37
CA GLY A 23 14.89 -2.46 -6.03
C GLY A 23 14.46 -1.05 -6.39
N THR A 24 13.23 -0.85 -6.88
CA THR A 24 12.74 0.51 -7.16
C THR A 24 12.41 1.23 -5.85
N LYS A 25 12.91 2.45 -5.73
CA LYS A 25 12.70 3.32 -4.56
C LYS A 25 12.12 4.65 -5.01
N ALA A 26 11.38 5.29 -4.11
CA ALA A 26 10.99 6.68 -4.31
C ALA A 26 12.26 7.54 -4.38
N ARG A 27 12.36 8.34 -5.44
CA ARG A 27 13.47 9.24 -5.70
C ARG A 27 12.92 10.57 -6.18
N PHE A 28 13.48 11.65 -5.66
CA PHE A 28 13.10 13.02 -5.99
C PHE A 28 14.31 13.76 -6.50
N GLU A 29 14.13 14.51 -7.58
CA GLU A 29 15.15 15.46 -8.02
C GLU A 29 14.99 16.74 -7.18
N THR A 30 16.07 17.17 -6.55
CA THR A 30 16.16 18.42 -5.79
C THR A 30 17.29 19.27 -6.35
N GLU A 31 17.36 20.54 -5.94
CA GLU A 31 18.47 21.44 -6.32
C GLU A 31 19.85 20.91 -5.89
N GLU A 32 19.88 20.05 -4.87
CA GLU A 32 21.09 19.42 -4.32
C GLU A 32 21.41 18.05 -4.96
N GLY A 33 20.55 17.56 -5.87
CA GLY A 33 20.72 16.30 -6.59
C GLY A 33 19.60 15.29 -6.35
N LEU A 34 19.89 14.00 -6.56
CA LEU A 34 18.89 12.94 -6.40
C LEU A 34 18.75 12.54 -4.93
N GLN A 35 17.60 12.84 -4.33
CA GLN A 35 17.26 12.38 -2.99
C GLN A 35 16.51 11.04 -3.06
N ILE A 36 17.11 9.99 -2.52
CA ILE A 36 16.49 8.67 -2.39
C ILE A 36 15.85 8.57 -1.01
N VAL A 37 14.55 8.29 -0.96
CA VAL A 37 13.84 8.14 0.31
C VAL A 37 14.06 6.74 0.88
N HIS A 38 14.24 6.66 2.19
CA HIS A 38 14.27 5.38 2.89
C HIS A 38 12.92 4.69 2.74
N CYS A 39 12.88 3.58 2.01
CA CYS A 39 11.68 2.81 1.77
C CYS A 39 11.67 1.59 2.70
N PHE A 40 10.52 1.30 3.29
CA PHE A 40 10.27 0.04 3.98
C PHE A 40 9.50 -0.90 3.06
N ASN A 41 9.90 -2.17 3.06
CA ASN A 41 9.17 -3.20 2.36
C ASN A 41 7.96 -3.57 3.22
N HIS A 42 6.76 -3.27 2.73
CA HIS A 42 5.53 -3.73 3.37
C HIS A 42 4.95 -4.86 2.54
N HIS A 43 4.92 -6.08 3.08
CA HIS A 43 4.29 -7.20 2.40
C HIS A 43 2.76 -7.04 2.45
N ILE A 44 2.05 -7.61 1.46
CA ILE A 44 0.58 -7.64 1.48
C ILE A 44 0.07 -8.29 2.78
N SER A 45 0.78 -9.32 3.26
CA SER A 45 0.47 -9.99 4.53
C SER A 45 0.52 -9.06 5.75
N ASP A 46 1.36 -8.03 5.73
CA ASP A 46 1.50 -7.11 6.87
C ASP A 46 0.20 -6.31 7.02
N PHE A 47 -0.37 -5.84 5.91
CA PHE A 47 -1.65 -5.15 5.89
C PHE A 47 -2.82 -6.07 6.24
N THR A 48 -2.89 -7.26 5.64
CA THR A 48 -4.04 -8.16 5.82
C THR A 48 -4.08 -8.79 7.21
N ASN A 49 -2.92 -9.15 7.77
CA ASN A 49 -2.83 -9.63 9.14
C ASN A 49 -3.12 -8.52 10.14
N ALA A 50 -2.62 -7.30 9.93
CA ALA A 50 -2.96 -6.16 10.78
C ALA A 50 -4.47 -5.88 10.75
N ALA A 51 -5.08 -5.83 9.56
CA ALA A 51 -6.52 -5.64 9.42
C ALA A 51 -7.30 -6.68 10.26
N LYS A 52 -6.96 -7.96 10.12
CA LYS A 52 -7.56 -9.05 10.90
C LYS A 52 -7.37 -8.86 12.41
N ASN A 53 -6.14 -8.61 12.84
CA ASN A 53 -5.79 -8.52 14.26
C ASN A 53 -6.45 -7.34 14.97
N TYR A 54 -6.76 -6.27 14.25
CA TYR A 54 -7.41 -5.06 14.80
C TYR A 54 -8.91 -4.96 14.47
N GLY A 55 -9.52 -6.06 14.01
CA GLY A 55 -10.97 -6.13 13.79
C GLY A 55 -11.42 -5.24 12.64
N PHE A 56 -10.72 -5.31 11.51
CA PHE A 56 -11.14 -4.75 10.23
C PHE A 56 -11.48 -5.88 9.25
N ALA A 57 -12.56 -5.70 8.48
CA ALA A 57 -12.80 -6.47 7.28
C ALA A 57 -12.06 -5.84 6.09
N ILE A 58 -11.51 -6.68 5.23
CA ILE A 58 -10.98 -6.28 3.93
C ILE A 58 -12.15 -6.30 2.95
N LEU A 59 -12.53 -5.14 2.43
CA LEU A 59 -13.63 -5.01 1.48
C LEU A 59 -13.17 -5.18 0.03
N SER A 60 -11.97 -4.67 -0.29
CA SER A 60 -11.39 -4.82 -1.62
C SER A 60 -9.88 -4.76 -1.57
N ILE A 61 -9.23 -5.50 -2.46
CA ILE A 61 -7.82 -5.37 -2.80
C ILE A 61 -7.76 -5.20 -4.32
N ASN A 62 -7.12 -4.14 -4.80
CA ASN A 62 -6.94 -3.92 -6.24
C ASN A 62 -5.50 -3.56 -6.57
N GLU A 63 -5.09 -3.94 -7.78
CA GLU A 63 -3.79 -3.67 -8.35
C GLU A 63 -3.92 -2.77 -9.58
N TYR A 64 -3.06 -1.76 -9.67
CA TYR A 64 -3.01 -0.84 -10.81
C TYR A 64 -1.66 -0.93 -11.50
N PHE A 65 -1.69 -0.95 -12.83
CA PHE A 65 -0.53 -1.15 -13.69
C PHE A 65 -0.23 0.14 -14.46
N ASP A 66 1.04 0.38 -14.77
CA ASP A 66 1.42 1.48 -15.66
C ASP A 66 0.77 1.23 -17.04
N ASP A 67 0.17 2.28 -17.63
CA ASP A 67 -0.54 2.25 -18.91
C ASP A 67 -1.64 1.17 -19.03
N GLY A 68 -2.07 0.59 -17.91
CA GLY A 68 -3.03 -0.51 -17.88
C GLY A 68 -2.48 -1.86 -18.35
N ASP A 69 -1.16 -2.00 -18.58
CA ASP A 69 -0.57 -3.25 -19.05
C ASP A 69 -0.40 -4.28 -17.91
N LYS A 70 -1.35 -5.23 -17.85
CA LYS A 70 -1.37 -6.33 -16.86
C LYS A 70 -0.26 -7.38 -17.05
N LYS A 71 0.56 -7.28 -18.10
CA LYS A 71 1.74 -8.15 -18.27
C LYS A 71 2.94 -7.65 -17.46
N THR A 72 2.89 -6.40 -17.02
CA THR A 72 3.95 -5.77 -16.21
C THR A 72 3.71 -5.98 -14.72
N ILE A 73 4.70 -5.61 -13.90
CA ILE A 73 4.53 -5.59 -12.45
C ILE A 73 3.57 -4.45 -12.09
N PRO A 74 2.50 -4.71 -11.30
CA PRO A 74 1.60 -3.65 -10.85
C PRO A 74 2.38 -2.57 -10.12
N ARG A 75 2.00 -1.32 -10.34
CA ARG A 75 2.63 -0.17 -9.69
C ARG A 75 2.03 0.12 -8.34
N ILE A 76 0.71 0.08 -8.20
CA ILE A 76 0.03 0.46 -6.97
C ILE A 76 -0.82 -0.70 -6.46
N LEU A 77 -0.69 -0.98 -5.16
CA LEU A 77 -1.60 -1.81 -4.40
C LEU A 77 -2.59 -0.92 -3.66
N THR A 78 -3.87 -1.27 -3.67
CA THR A 78 -4.88 -0.57 -2.89
C THR A 78 -5.66 -1.55 -2.03
N LEU A 79 -5.95 -1.15 -0.79
CA LEU A 79 -6.81 -1.89 0.12
C LEU A 79 -7.90 -0.96 0.66
N LEU A 80 -9.15 -1.41 0.65
CA LEU A 80 -10.23 -0.78 1.40
C LEU A 80 -10.57 -1.66 2.59
N LEU A 81 -10.42 -1.11 3.79
CA LEU A 81 -10.71 -1.78 5.05
C LEU A 81 -11.91 -1.11 5.72
N LYS A 82 -12.72 -1.89 6.44
CA LYS A 82 -13.84 -1.39 7.24
C LYS A 82 -13.72 -1.90 8.66
N LYS A 83 -13.80 -1.01 9.65
CA LYS A 83 -13.78 -1.38 11.06
C LYS A 83 -15.04 -2.16 11.38
N LEU A 84 -14.86 -3.37 11.91
CA LEU A 84 -15.94 -4.21 12.40
C LEU A 84 -16.43 -3.71 13.76
N ASN A 85 -17.70 -3.97 14.02
CA ASN A 85 -18.39 -3.52 15.23
C ASN A 85 -17.96 -4.26 16.49
#